data_AF-A0A434A6F5-F1
#
_entry.id   AF-A0A434A6F5-F1
#
_cell.length_a   1.000
_cell.length_b   1.000
_cell.length_c   1.000
_cell.angle_alpha   90.00
_cell.angle_beta   90.00
_cell.angle_gamma   90.00
#
_symmetry.space_group_name_H-M   'P 1'
#
loop_
_entity.id
_entity.type
_entity.pdbx_description
1 polymer ?
#
loop_
_entity_poly.entity_id
_entity_poly.type
_entity_poly.pdbx_seq_one_letter_code
_entity_poly.pdbx_strand_id
1 'polypeptide(L)' 'MKEEKQFGELFGFRHNEIANIVGVSQGLWSMYAIGRRSLPTRAYLRLAKMILFEEQQKNNPPAVRLEKPVNLTT' A
#
# COMPACT_ATOMS: atom_id res chain seq x y z
N MET A 1 16.98 -2.36 -11.84
CA MET A 1 16.43 -3.61 -11.26
C MET A 1 16.53 -3.71 -9.73
N LYS A 2 16.57 -2.61 -8.96
CA LYS A 2 16.52 -2.66 -7.48
C LYS A 2 15.33 -1.94 -6.85
N GLU A 3 14.67 -1.03 -7.58
CA GLU A 3 13.61 -0.19 -7.03
C GLU A 3 12.20 -0.68 -7.36
N GLU A 4 11.99 -1.36 -8.49
CA GLU A 4 10.69 -1.96 -8.85
C GLU A 4 10.18 -2.97 -7.83
N LYS A 5 11.09 -3.60 -7.06
CA LYS A 5 10.71 -4.52 -5.98
C LYS A 5 10.14 -3.80 -4.74
N GLN A 6 10.45 -2.53 -4.51
CA GLN A 6 10.16 -1.91 -3.21
C GLN A 6 8.67 -1.60 -3.01
N PHE A 7 7.95 -1.13 -4.04
CA PHE A 7 6.56 -0.70 -3.86
C PHE A 7 5.52 -1.84 -3.93
N GLY A 8 5.77 -2.86 -4.75
CA GLY A 8 4.93 -4.06 -4.80
C GLY A 8 5.08 -4.91 -3.53
N GLU A 9 6.29 -4.97 -2.96
CA GLU A 9 6.55 -5.68 -1.70
C GLU A 9 6.05 -4.90 -0.48
N LEU A 10 6.10 -3.55 -0.46
CA LEU A 10 5.58 -2.74 0.65
C LEU A 10 4.11 -3.02 0.92
N PHE A 11 3.29 -2.97 -0.14
CA PHE A 11 1.84 -3.03 0.03
C PHE A 11 1.22 -4.39 -0.32
N GLY A 12 2.01 -5.33 -0.84
CA GLY A 12 1.51 -6.61 -1.35
C GLY A 12 0.59 -6.47 -2.59
N PHE A 13 0.58 -5.31 -3.25
CA PHE A 13 -0.23 -5.05 -4.44
C PHE A 13 0.54 -5.31 -5.72
N ARG A 14 -0.17 -5.79 -6.74
CA ARG A 14 0.37 -5.89 -8.09
C ARG A 14 0.53 -4.51 -8.71
N HIS A 15 1.43 -4.41 -9.68
CA HIS A 15 1.79 -3.16 -10.36
C HIS A 15 0.57 -2.42 -10.96
N ASN A 16 -0.36 -3.16 -11.54
CA ASN A 16 -1.61 -2.63 -12.08
C ASN A 16 -2.57 -2.12 -11.00
N GLU A 17 -2.58 -2.76 -9.83
CA GLU A 17 -3.45 -2.39 -8.71
C GLU A 17 -2.99 -1.07 -8.11
N ILE A 18 -1.68 -0.89 -7.91
CA ILE A 18 -1.15 0.38 -7.37
C ILE A 18 -1.43 1.53 -8.34
N ALA A 19 -1.23 1.33 -9.65
CA ALA A 19 -1.55 2.33 -10.66
C ALA A 19 -3.03 2.78 -10.58
N ASN A 20 -3.95 1.82 -10.41
CA ASN A 20 -5.37 2.11 -10.23
C ASN A 20 -5.65 2.88 -8.93
N ILE A 21 -5.05 2.47 -7.80
CA ILE A 21 -5.26 3.10 -6.50
C ILE A 21 -4.78 4.56 -6.49
N VAL A 22 -3.57 4.81 -7.01
CA VAL A 22 -3.03 6.17 -7.11
C VAL A 22 -3.65 6.99 -8.25
N GLY A 23 -4.43 6.34 -9.13
CA GLY A 23 -5.22 6.97 -10.18
C GLY A 23 -4.40 7.41 -11.40
N VAL A 24 -3.45 6.58 -11.83
CA VAL A 24 -2.60 6.81 -13.00
C VAL A 24 -2.61 5.61 -13.95
N SER A 25 -2.17 5.81 -15.20
CA SER A 25 -2.01 4.68 -16.12
C SER A 25 -0.87 3.76 -15.67
N GLN A 26 -0.98 2.47 -16.03
CA GLN A 26 0.06 1.48 -15.74
C GLN A 26 1.42 1.89 -16.30
N GLY A 27 1.47 2.44 -17.51
CA GLY A 27 2.73 2.89 -18.12
C GLY A 27 3.38 4.06 -17.36
N LEU A 28 2.56 5.01 -16.88
CA LEU A 28 3.08 6.11 -16.04
C LEU A 28 3.60 5.59 -14.70
N TRP A 29 2.88 4.65 -14.08
CA TRP A 29 3.34 3.97 -12.87
C TRP A 29 4.64 3.19 -13.10
N SER A 30 4.77 2.45 -14.22
CA SER A 30 6.01 1.77 -14.59
C SER A 30 7.19 2.73 -14.70
N MET A 31 7.01 3.86 -15.39
CA MET A 31 8.08 4.86 -15.52
C MET A 31 8.46 5.50 -14.18
N TYR A 32 7.50 5.67 -13.28
CA TYR A 32 7.77 6.12 -11.92
C TYR A 32 8.54 5.08 -11.10
N ALA A 33 8.13 3.81 -11.14
CA ALA A 33 8.76 2.73 -10.39
C ALA A 33 10.23 2.49 -10.77
N ILE A 34 10.64 2.86 -11.98
CA ILE A 34 12.03 2.81 -12.45
C ILE A 34 12.77 4.17 -12.38
N GLY A 35 12.17 5.18 -11.73
CA GLY A 35 12.76 6.50 -11.55
C GLY A 35 12.86 7.36 -12.82
N ARG A 36 12.20 6.98 -13.91
CA ARG A 36 12.24 7.71 -15.19
C ARG A 36 11.24 8.86 -15.30
N ARG A 37 10.18 8.88 -14.47
CA ARG A 37 9.17 9.94 -14.51
C ARG A 37 8.56 10.18 -13.13
N SER A 38 8.29 11.44 -12.79
CA SER A 38 7.55 11.79 -11.58
C SER A 38 6.06 11.52 -11.74
N LEU A 39 5.40 11.17 -10.63
CA LEU A 39 3.94 11.12 -10.57
C LEU A 39 3.33 12.53 -10.55
N PRO A 40 2.12 12.72 -11.09
CA PRO A 40 1.33 13.91 -10.82
C PRO A 40 1.13 14.11 -9.32
N THR A 41 1.11 15.36 -8.85
CA THR A 41 1.01 15.70 -7.42
C THR A 41 -0.13 14.97 -6.71
N ARG A 42 -1.30 14.86 -7.36
CA ARG A 42 -2.46 14.15 -6.80
C ARG A 42 -2.19 12.66 -6.55
N ALA A 43 -1.49 11.99 -7.47
CA ALA A 43 -1.13 10.58 -7.34
C ALA A 43 -0.05 10.38 -6.29
N TYR A 44 0.95 11.28 -6.24
CA TYR A 44 1.98 11.28 -5.21
C TYR A 44 1.39 11.44 -3.80
N LEU A 45 0.44 12.37 -3.60
CA LEU A 45 -0.24 12.55 -2.31
C LEU A 45 -1.05 11.33 -1.89
N ARG A 46 -1.66 10.61 -2.83
CA ARG A 46 -2.36 9.34 -2.53
C ARG A 46 -1.38 8.26 -2.07
N LEU A 47 -0.26 8.13 -2.78
CA LEU A 47 0.80 7.18 -2.41
C LEU A 47 1.37 7.49 -1.02
N ALA A 48 1.67 8.76 -0.73
CA ALA A 48 2.18 9.17 0.59
C ALA A 48 1.20 8.84 1.73
N LYS A 49 -0.11 9.01 1.50
CA LYS A 49 -1.14 8.62 2.48
C LYS A 49 -1.18 7.10 2.72
N MET A 50 -0.99 6.29 1.68
CA MET A 50 -0.92 4.83 1.83
C MET A 50 0.29 4.41 2.66
N ILE A 51 1.47 4.96 2.36
CA ILE A 51 2.70 4.68 3.13
C ILE A 51 2.50 5.04 4.60
N LEU A 52 2.00 6.26 4.86
CA LEU A 52 1.76 6.72 6.23
C LEU A 52 0.76 5.82 6.98
N PHE A 53 -0.29 5.35 6.31
CA PHE A 53 -1.25 4.42 6.90
C PHE A 53 -0.60 3.08 7.28
N GLU A 54 0.23 2.52 6.39
CA GLU A 54 0.97 1.29 6.68
C GLU A 54 1.91 1.44 7.88
N GLU A 55 2.66 2.55 7.94
CA GLU A 55 3.53 2.88 9.07
C GLU A 55 2.75 3.02 10.38
N GLN A 56 1.56 3.62 10.35
CA GLN A 56 0.68 3.74 11.50
C GLN A 56 0.18 2.37 11.99
N GLN A 57 -0.20 1.47 11.08
CA GLN A 57 -0.63 0.11 11.43
C GLN A 57 0.50 -0.73 12.03
N LYS A 58 1.74 -0.53 11.56
CA LYS A 58 2.91 -1.21 12.11
C LYS A 58 3.23 -0.77 13.54
N ASN A 59 3.06 0.52 13.85
CA ASN A 59 3.37 1.10 15.15
C ASN A 59 2.21 1.03 16.15
N ASN A 60 0.98 0.80 15.68
CA ASN A 60 -0.21 0.62 16.50
C ASN A 60 -1.07 -0.47 15.87
N PRO A 61 -0.68 -1.76 16.02
CA PRO A 61 -1.46 -2.85 15.48
C PRO A 61 -2.88 -2.74 16.06
N PRO A 62 -3.92 -2.83 15.22
CA PRO A 62 -5.29 -2.74 15.70
C PRO A 62 -5.43 -3.84 16.74
N ALA A 63 -5.92 -3.49 17.93
CA ALA A 63 -6.18 -4.46 18.98
C ALA A 63 -7.14 -5.51 18.39
N VAL A 64 -6.58 -6.64 17.97
CA VAL A 64 -7.35 -7.80 17.56
C VAL A 64 -8.11 -8.20 18.80
N ARG A 65 -9.39 -7.80 18.88
CA ARG A 65 -10.32 -8.35 19.86
C ARG A 65 -10.48 -9.81 19.46
N LEU A 66 -9.61 -10.65 20.03
CA LEU A 66 -9.86 -12.07 20.17
C LEU A 66 -11.09 -12.17 21.07
N GLU A 67 -12.28 -12.08 20.48
CA GLU A 67 -13.50 -12.51 21.14
C GLU A 67 -13.28 -14.00 21.45
N LYS A 68 -12.89 -14.29 22.69
CA LYS A 68 -12.77 -15.67 23.16
C LYS A 68 -14.12 -16.34 22.87
N PRO A 69 -14.15 -17.55 22.29
CA PRO A 69 -15.40 -18.26 22.13
C PRO A 69 -16.02 -18.41 23.52
N VAL A 70 -17.23 -17.86 23.68
CA VAL A 70 -18.05 -18.07 24.88
C VAL A 70 -18.37 -19.56 24.92
N ASN A 71 -17.64 -20.30 25.74
CA ASN A 71 -18.01 -21.66 26.08
C ASN A 71 -19.26 -21.57 26.94
N LEU A 72 -20.42 -21.72 26.30
CA LEU A 72 -21.70 -21.98 26.96
C LEU A 72 -21.63 -23.40 27.55
N THR A 73 -21.12 -23.53 28.78
CA THR A 73 -21.37 -24.71 29.60
C THR A 73 -22.82 -24.69 30.07
N THR A 74 -23.62 -25.67 29.63
CA THR A 74 -24.87 -26.11 30.29
C THR A 74 -24.63 -27.49 30.85
#